data_AF-A0A0Q6A4N7-F1
#
_entry.id   AF-A0A0Q6A4N7-F1
#
_cell.length_a   1.000
_cell.length_b   1.000
_cell.length_c   1.000
_cell.angle_alpha   90.00
_cell.angle_beta   90.00
_cell.angle_gamma   90.00
#
_symmetry.space_group_name_H-M   'P 1'
#
loop_
_entity.id
_entity.type
_entity.pdbx_description
1 polymer ?
#
loop_
_entity_poly.entity_id
_entity_poly.type
_entity_poly.pdbx_seq_one_letter_code
_entity_poly.pdbx_strand_id
1 'polypeptide(L)'
;MGLTDDTGVLELIAAAPQLRTPDETEAFLDPMPISELASMWCALQRVSRRDQAGSIWALKLYFDHLPHRRPQQALDLVLEVLKTEADKPTVMQLNDKFLLSLLYAHGEVVIARIEHEAAHNDRLRWLLGGVHVAPDDPLMSRIAELADSEAWQADYAAQRTPREPLDCASMPTAALARAWVEQYSKSDRDQDDNLFAIMDFERDLREDDPDRMIDLILEILKIEANPVLLSLLAAGPLEDVISAGTIDRIEREARVNERFRDLLGGVWYYRAPEELKTRLDALIGESRW
;
A
#
# COMPACT_ATOMS: atom_id res chain seq x y z
N MET A 1 6.26 -11.99 26.02
CA MET A 1 7.73 -11.81 25.97
C MET A 1 8.13 -11.84 24.50
N GLY A 2 7.82 -10.76 23.77
CA GLY A 2 7.88 -10.71 22.30
C GLY A 2 8.24 -9.32 21.83
N LEU A 3 9.51 -8.96 22.01
CA LEU A 3 10.08 -7.66 21.63
C LEU A 3 11.51 -7.80 21.08
N THR A 4 11.94 -9.01 20.71
CA THR A 4 13.36 -9.32 20.46
C THR A 4 13.64 -9.94 19.09
N ASP A 5 12.89 -9.61 18.03
CA ASP A 5 13.32 -10.03 16.67
C ASP A 5 13.02 -9.04 15.53
N ASP A 6 12.20 -8.01 15.74
CA ASP A 6 11.96 -7.00 14.70
C ASP A 6 13.24 -6.22 14.33
N THR A 7 14.13 -5.96 15.29
CA THR A 7 15.42 -5.30 15.05
C THR A 7 16.35 -6.19 14.20
N GLY A 8 16.38 -7.50 14.45
CA GLY A 8 17.23 -8.43 13.72
C GLY A 8 16.77 -8.63 12.28
N VAL A 9 15.46 -8.66 12.04
CA VAL A 9 14.89 -8.76 10.69
C VAL A 9 15.00 -7.44 9.93
N LEU A 10 14.82 -6.28 10.58
CA LEU A 10 15.10 -4.98 9.96
C LEU A 10 16.59 -4.79 9.66
N GLU A 11 17.48 -5.29 10.52
CA GLU A 11 18.92 -5.37 10.24
C GLU A 11 19.21 -6.32 9.07
N LEU A 12 18.48 -7.42 8.93
CA LEU A 12 18.63 -8.36 7.81
C LEU A 12 18.09 -7.79 6.49
N ILE A 13 17.00 -7.01 6.53
CA ILE A 13 16.47 -6.25 5.39
C ILE A 13 17.41 -5.10 5.02
N ALA A 14 18.00 -4.42 6.01
CA ALA A 14 18.98 -3.34 5.80
C ALA A 14 20.35 -3.87 5.34
N ALA A 15 20.72 -5.08 5.77
CA ALA A 15 21.92 -5.80 5.35
C ALA A 15 21.72 -6.60 4.06
N ALA A 16 20.48 -6.74 3.58
CA ALA A 16 20.20 -7.29 2.27
C ALA A 16 21.01 -6.44 1.26
N PRO A 17 21.83 -7.08 0.40
CA PRO A 17 22.59 -6.34 -0.59
C PRO A 17 21.65 -5.44 -1.39
N GLN A 18 22.17 -4.32 -1.91
CA GLN A 18 21.45 -3.55 -2.92
C GLN A 18 21.37 -4.42 -4.18
N LEU A 19 20.37 -5.30 -4.22
CA LEU A 19 20.06 -6.17 -5.34
C LEU A 19 19.51 -5.25 -6.43
N ARG A 20 20.27 -5.13 -7.52
CA ARG A 20 20.06 -4.12 -8.54
C ARG A 20 18.99 -4.54 -9.54
N THR A 21 18.67 -5.83 -9.56
CA THR A 21 17.68 -6.40 -10.48
C THR A 21 16.72 -7.36 -9.76
N PRO A 22 15.51 -7.56 -10.31
CA PRO A 22 14.60 -8.60 -9.85
C PRO A 22 15.24 -9.99 -9.85
N ASP A 23 16.01 -10.33 -10.88
CA ASP A 23 16.67 -11.64 -11.01
C ASP A 23 17.71 -11.89 -9.91
N GLU A 24 18.49 -10.87 -9.54
CA GLU A 24 19.42 -10.96 -8.41
C GLU A 24 18.70 -11.15 -7.08
N THR A 25 17.53 -10.51 -6.93
CA THR A 25 16.69 -10.63 -5.73
C THR A 25 16.14 -12.05 -5.60
N GLU A 26 15.62 -12.60 -6.69
CA GLU A 26 15.13 -13.98 -6.73
C GLU A 26 16.24 -14.98 -6.44
N ALA A 27 17.39 -14.87 -7.10
CA ALA A 27 18.53 -15.76 -6.89
C ALA A 27 19.02 -15.78 -5.42
N PHE A 28 18.87 -14.65 -4.71
CA PHE A 28 19.20 -14.54 -3.29
C PHE A 28 18.15 -15.17 -2.37
N LEU A 29 16.86 -14.91 -2.63
CA LEU A 29 15.76 -15.32 -1.74
C LEU A 29 15.29 -16.75 -1.97
N ASP A 30 15.37 -17.26 -3.19
CA ASP A 30 14.93 -18.60 -3.58
C ASP A 30 15.50 -19.76 -2.75
N PRO A 31 16.80 -19.78 -2.39
CA PRO A 31 17.35 -20.85 -1.57
C PRO A 31 17.04 -20.69 -0.07
N MET A 32 16.42 -19.59 0.37
CA MET A 32 16.18 -19.35 1.79
C MET A 32 15.13 -20.32 2.36
N PRO A 33 15.27 -20.74 3.63
CA PRO A 33 14.24 -21.49 4.32
C PRO A 33 12.91 -20.73 4.39
N ILE A 34 11.79 -21.45 4.26
CA ILE A 34 10.44 -20.86 4.32
C ILE A 34 10.20 -20.09 5.61
N SER A 35 10.74 -20.55 6.75
CA SER A 35 10.64 -19.84 8.02
C SER A 35 11.31 -18.46 7.99
N GLU A 36 12.45 -18.33 7.31
CA GLU A 36 13.14 -17.04 7.17
C GLU A 36 12.39 -16.12 6.20
N LEU A 37 11.88 -16.67 5.09
CA LEU A 37 11.03 -15.93 4.16
C LEU A 37 9.74 -15.44 4.82
N ALA A 38 9.11 -16.25 5.68
CA ALA A 38 7.92 -15.89 6.43
C ALA A 38 8.21 -14.74 7.42
N SER A 39 9.27 -14.84 8.21
CA SER A 39 9.69 -13.75 9.12
C SER A 39 9.99 -12.45 8.36
N MET A 40 10.70 -12.54 7.24
CA MET A 40 10.99 -11.39 6.39
C MET A 40 9.72 -10.76 5.82
N TRP A 41 8.80 -11.58 5.30
CA TRP A 41 7.52 -11.12 4.79
C TRP A 41 6.69 -10.41 5.86
N CYS A 42 6.61 -10.96 7.08
CA CYS A 42 5.90 -10.33 8.19
C CYS A 42 6.50 -8.96 8.55
N ALA A 43 7.83 -8.86 8.64
CA ALA A 43 8.50 -7.59 8.93
C ALA A 43 8.23 -6.53 7.85
N LEU A 44 8.22 -6.91 6.57
CA LEU A 44 7.90 -6.01 5.47
C LEU A 44 6.49 -5.41 5.56
N GLN A 45 5.53 -6.11 6.16
CA GLN A 45 4.17 -5.57 6.35
C GLN A 45 4.12 -4.43 7.37
N ARG A 46 5.14 -4.31 8.23
CA ARG A 46 5.26 -3.26 9.26
C ARG A 46 6.01 -2.03 8.78
N VAL A 47 6.65 -2.12 7.61
CA VAL A 47 7.45 -1.02 7.06
C VAL A 47 6.52 0.12 6.64
N SER A 48 6.75 1.28 7.24
CA SER A 48 6.01 2.51 6.93
C SER A 48 6.17 2.85 5.45
N ARG A 49 5.18 3.49 4.83
CA ARG A 49 5.29 3.92 3.42
C ARG A 49 6.49 4.85 3.20
N ARG A 50 6.87 5.64 4.19
CA ARG A 50 8.05 6.53 4.15
C ARG A 50 9.35 5.78 3.89
N ASP A 51 9.41 4.53 4.34
CA ASP A 51 10.61 3.70 4.32
C ASP A 51 10.62 2.72 3.14
N GLN A 52 9.59 2.72 2.28
CA GLN A 52 9.49 1.82 1.13
C GLN A 52 10.33 2.30 -0.06
N ALA A 53 11.65 2.35 0.13
CA ALA A 53 12.62 2.73 -0.90
C ALA A 53 13.70 1.65 -1.09
N GLY A 54 14.35 1.67 -2.25
CA GLY A 54 15.50 0.82 -2.54
C GLY A 54 15.21 -0.69 -2.44
N SER A 55 15.99 -1.41 -1.64
CA SER A 55 15.91 -2.88 -1.50
C SER A 55 14.54 -3.35 -0.99
N ILE A 56 13.84 -2.55 -0.19
CA ILE A 56 12.50 -2.90 0.30
C ILE A 56 11.51 -3.09 -0.85
N TRP A 57 11.61 -2.27 -1.90
CA TRP A 57 10.76 -2.41 -3.08
C TRP A 57 11.06 -3.72 -3.83
N ALA A 58 12.35 -4.07 -3.99
CA ALA A 58 12.74 -5.31 -4.63
C ALA A 58 12.25 -6.55 -3.85
N LEU A 59 12.34 -6.51 -2.51
CA LEU A 59 11.80 -7.56 -1.64
C LEU A 59 10.27 -7.68 -1.75
N LYS A 60 9.54 -6.56 -1.75
CA LYS A 60 8.08 -6.58 -1.97
C LYS A 60 7.73 -7.20 -3.32
N LEU A 61 8.44 -6.82 -4.38
CA LEU A 61 8.23 -7.35 -5.72
C LEU A 61 8.45 -8.86 -5.79
N TYR A 62 9.46 -9.39 -5.09
CA TYR A 62 9.67 -10.83 -4.97
C TYR A 62 8.42 -11.53 -4.41
N PHE A 63 7.89 -11.04 -3.28
CA PHE A 63 6.72 -11.65 -2.66
C PHE A 63 5.44 -11.47 -3.48
N ASP A 64 5.28 -10.36 -4.19
CA ASP A 64 4.16 -10.16 -5.13
C ASP A 64 4.24 -11.18 -6.30
N HIS A 65 5.45 -11.55 -6.76
CA HIS A 65 5.63 -12.55 -7.82
C HIS A 65 5.55 -14.00 -7.34
N LEU A 66 5.85 -14.27 -6.08
CA LEU A 66 5.94 -15.62 -5.53
C LEU A 66 4.68 -16.48 -5.78
N PRO A 67 3.43 -16.02 -5.52
CA PRO A 67 2.24 -16.82 -5.78
C PRO A 67 2.02 -17.14 -7.26
N HIS A 68 2.51 -16.29 -8.17
CA HIS A 68 2.37 -16.49 -9.61
C HIS A 68 3.41 -17.46 -10.18
N ARG A 69 4.63 -17.44 -9.63
CA ARG A 69 5.75 -18.25 -10.16
C ARG A 69 5.87 -19.60 -9.46
N ARG A 70 5.56 -19.64 -8.16
CA ARG A 70 5.75 -20.81 -7.30
C ARG A 70 4.58 -20.98 -6.34
N PRO A 71 3.37 -21.30 -6.85
CA PRO A 71 2.15 -21.33 -6.06
C PRO A 71 2.21 -22.29 -4.86
N GLN A 72 2.92 -23.41 -4.98
CA GLN A 72 3.10 -24.34 -3.85
C GLN A 72 3.99 -23.76 -2.75
N GLN A 73 5.10 -23.10 -3.12
CA GLN A 73 6.01 -22.45 -2.17
C GLN A 73 5.33 -21.24 -1.50
N ALA A 74 4.52 -20.51 -2.26
CA ALA A 74 3.69 -19.43 -1.73
C ALA A 74 2.65 -19.94 -0.71
N LEU A 75 2.03 -21.10 -0.96
CA LEU A 75 1.15 -21.74 0.02
C LEU A 75 1.93 -22.21 1.26
N ASP A 76 3.16 -22.72 1.10
CA ASP A 76 4.04 -23.06 2.24
C ASP A 76 4.33 -21.82 3.10
N LEU A 77 4.61 -20.68 2.47
CA LEU A 77 4.81 -19.41 3.15
C LEU A 77 3.55 -18.99 3.95
N VAL A 78 2.37 -19.04 3.31
CA VAL A 78 1.09 -18.75 3.97
C VAL A 78 0.91 -19.59 5.23
N LEU A 79 1.14 -20.91 5.12
CA LEU A 79 0.98 -21.85 6.25
C LEU A 79 2.01 -21.57 7.37
N GLU A 80 3.25 -21.24 7.02
CA GLU A 80 4.28 -20.93 8.02
C GLU A 80 4.02 -19.58 8.72
N VAL A 81 3.52 -18.57 8.01
CA VAL A 81 3.06 -17.31 8.62
C VAL A 81 1.89 -17.56 9.56
N LEU A 82 0.88 -18.35 9.15
CA LEU A 82 -0.24 -18.73 10.01
C LEU A 82 0.19 -19.52 11.25
N LYS A 83 1.36 -20.16 11.23
CA LYS A 83 1.88 -20.90 12.37
C LYS A 83 2.68 -20.00 13.33
N THR A 84 3.41 -19.01 12.81
CA THR A 84 4.42 -18.26 13.56
C THR A 84 3.99 -16.84 13.93
N GLU A 85 3.23 -16.16 13.08
CA GLU A 85 2.78 -14.79 13.31
C GLU A 85 1.48 -14.78 14.11
N ALA A 86 1.34 -13.94 15.13
CA ALA A 86 0.13 -13.83 15.94
C ALA A 86 -0.65 -12.52 15.68
N ASP A 87 0.00 -11.53 15.10
CA ASP A 87 -0.60 -10.24 14.78
C ASP A 87 -1.60 -10.38 13.62
N LYS A 88 -2.90 -10.33 13.93
CA LYS A 88 -3.98 -10.49 12.93
C LYS A 88 -3.86 -9.49 11.77
N PRO A 89 -3.62 -8.18 11.98
CA PRO A 89 -3.43 -7.23 10.87
C PRO A 89 -2.33 -7.66 9.89
N THR A 90 -1.19 -8.16 10.40
CA THR A 90 -0.11 -8.69 9.55
C THR A 90 -0.59 -9.91 8.76
N VAL A 91 -1.25 -10.86 9.42
CA VAL A 91 -1.74 -12.08 8.76
C VAL A 91 -2.80 -11.78 7.69
N MET A 92 -3.67 -10.79 7.92
CA MET A 92 -4.67 -10.37 6.94
C MET A 92 -4.05 -9.88 5.62
N GLN A 93 -2.81 -9.39 5.61
CA GLN A 93 -2.15 -9.00 4.37
C GLN A 93 -1.94 -10.19 3.41
N LEU A 94 -2.00 -11.45 3.91
CA LEU A 94 -1.98 -12.63 3.05
C LEU A 94 -3.22 -12.73 2.14
N ASN A 95 -4.37 -12.16 2.55
CA ASN A 95 -5.58 -12.16 1.72
C ASN A 95 -5.32 -11.46 0.38
N ASP A 96 -4.81 -10.23 0.45
CA ASP A 96 -4.61 -9.37 -0.72
C ASP A 96 -3.37 -9.77 -1.52
N LYS A 97 -2.29 -10.18 -0.84
CA LYS A 97 -0.99 -10.42 -1.47
C LYS A 97 -0.79 -11.85 -1.98
N PHE A 98 -1.41 -12.83 -1.33
CA PHE A 98 -1.17 -14.24 -1.62
C PHE A 98 -2.43 -14.97 -2.06
N LEU A 99 -3.47 -14.99 -1.23
CA LEU A 99 -4.63 -15.83 -1.47
C LEU A 99 -5.39 -15.41 -2.72
N LEU A 100 -5.50 -14.11 -3.00
CA LEU A 100 -6.10 -13.62 -4.24
C LEU A 100 -5.39 -14.24 -5.46
N SER A 101 -4.09 -14.06 -5.59
CA SER A 101 -3.30 -14.60 -6.70
C SER A 101 -3.32 -16.12 -6.76
N LEU A 102 -3.20 -16.80 -5.61
CA LEU A 102 -3.22 -18.26 -5.54
C LEU A 102 -4.55 -18.86 -6.00
N LEU A 103 -5.68 -18.32 -5.52
CA LEU A 103 -6.99 -18.87 -5.82
C LEU A 103 -7.45 -18.52 -7.22
N TYR A 104 -7.27 -17.27 -7.66
CA TYR A 104 -7.70 -16.84 -8.99
C TYR A 104 -6.81 -17.36 -10.12
N ALA A 105 -5.49 -17.40 -9.94
CA ALA A 105 -4.58 -17.82 -11.02
C ALA A 105 -4.20 -19.31 -10.96
N HIS A 106 -4.20 -19.90 -9.76
CA HIS A 106 -3.67 -21.25 -9.53
C HIS A 106 -4.59 -22.14 -8.70
N GLY A 107 -5.88 -21.78 -8.60
CA GLY A 107 -6.83 -22.46 -7.74
C GLY A 107 -6.89 -23.97 -7.96
N GLU A 108 -6.92 -24.43 -9.21
CA GLU A 108 -6.92 -25.86 -9.55
C GLU A 108 -5.72 -26.63 -8.98
N VAL A 109 -4.56 -25.97 -8.85
CA VAL A 109 -3.30 -26.56 -8.37
C VAL A 109 -3.27 -26.65 -6.85
N VAL A 110 -3.86 -25.67 -6.15
CA VAL A 110 -3.71 -25.53 -4.70
C VAL A 110 -4.95 -25.93 -3.90
N ILE A 111 -6.14 -25.98 -4.51
CA ILE A 111 -7.41 -26.14 -3.79
C ILE A 111 -7.48 -27.42 -2.96
N ALA A 112 -7.05 -28.56 -3.51
CA ALA A 112 -7.09 -29.83 -2.79
C ALA A 112 -6.19 -29.82 -1.54
N ARG A 113 -5.07 -29.08 -1.61
CA ARG A 113 -4.17 -28.91 -0.47
C ARG A 113 -4.76 -27.94 0.55
N ILE A 114 -5.36 -26.83 0.10
CA ILE A 114 -6.06 -25.88 0.99
C ILE A 114 -7.16 -26.60 1.77
N GLU A 115 -8.00 -27.41 1.11
CA GLU A 115 -9.04 -28.22 1.76
C GLU A 115 -8.46 -29.17 2.82
N HIS A 116 -7.38 -29.86 2.48
CA HIS A 116 -6.72 -30.79 3.40
C HIS A 116 -6.19 -30.10 4.66
N GLU A 117 -5.51 -28.96 4.49
CA GLU A 117 -4.94 -28.19 5.59
C GLU A 117 -6.06 -27.53 6.43
N ALA A 118 -7.09 -26.97 5.79
CA ALA A 118 -8.19 -26.27 6.43
C ALA A 118 -9.06 -27.20 7.30
N ALA A 119 -9.06 -28.52 7.04
CA ALA A 119 -9.75 -29.49 7.89
C ALA A 119 -9.26 -29.45 9.35
N HIS A 120 -8.00 -29.09 9.57
CA HIS A 120 -7.36 -29.12 10.90
C HIS A 120 -6.70 -27.80 11.30
N ASN A 121 -6.93 -26.72 10.54
CA ASN A 121 -6.29 -25.42 10.75
C ASN A 121 -7.34 -24.30 10.82
N ASP A 122 -7.73 -23.96 12.05
CA ASP A 122 -8.69 -22.87 12.32
C ASP A 122 -8.21 -21.53 11.79
N ARG A 123 -6.89 -21.27 11.86
CA ARG A 123 -6.31 -20.01 11.39
C ARG A 123 -6.38 -19.89 9.87
N LEU A 124 -6.25 -21.00 9.15
CA LEU A 124 -6.44 -21.04 7.71
C LEU A 124 -7.91 -20.82 7.35
N ARG A 125 -8.85 -21.47 8.05
CA ARG A 125 -10.30 -21.23 7.86
C ARG A 125 -10.68 -19.76 8.10
N TRP A 126 -10.15 -19.17 9.17
CA TRP A 126 -10.28 -17.74 9.44
C TRP A 126 -9.71 -16.90 8.30
N LEU A 127 -8.49 -17.16 7.84
CA LEU A 127 -7.88 -16.40 6.76
C LEU A 127 -8.69 -16.52 5.45
N LEU A 128 -9.20 -17.71 5.11
CA LEU A 128 -10.07 -17.92 3.95
C LEU A 128 -11.37 -17.08 4.03
N GLY A 129 -11.79 -16.68 5.22
CA GLY A 129 -12.90 -15.75 5.45
C GLY A 129 -12.77 -14.39 4.76
N GLY A 130 -11.54 -13.96 4.47
CA GLY A 130 -11.24 -12.72 3.74
C GLY A 130 -11.18 -12.86 2.22
N VAL A 131 -11.38 -14.05 1.65
CA VAL A 131 -11.38 -14.24 0.20
C VAL A 131 -12.69 -13.75 -0.38
N HIS A 132 -12.64 -12.90 -1.40
CA HIS A 132 -13.85 -12.46 -2.11
C HIS A 132 -14.38 -13.56 -3.03
N VAL A 133 -15.60 -14.02 -2.72
CA VAL A 133 -16.29 -15.12 -3.42
C VAL A 133 -17.19 -14.54 -4.50
N ALA A 134 -16.87 -14.79 -5.77
CA ALA A 134 -17.81 -14.57 -6.85
C ALA A 134 -18.91 -15.66 -6.80
N PRO A 135 -20.20 -15.29 -6.87
CA PRO A 135 -21.31 -16.22 -6.60
C PRO A 135 -21.42 -17.39 -7.59
N ASP A 136 -20.85 -17.24 -8.79
CA ASP A 136 -20.95 -18.25 -9.85
C ASP A 136 -19.64 -19.04 -10.07
N ASP A 137 -18.63 -18.87 -9.21
CA ASP A 137 -17.36 -19.60 -9.32
C ASP A 137 -17.38 -20.87 -8.45
N PRO A 138 -17.30 -22.08 -9.04
CA PRO A 138 -17.30 -23.35 -8.30
C PRO A 138 -16.15 -23.49 -7.30
N LEU A 139 -14.98 -22.89 -7.59
CA LEU A 139 -13.85 -22.89 -6.68
C LEU A 139 -14.13 -21.99 -5.48
N MET A 140 -14.71 -20.81 -5.72
CA MET A 140 -15.04 -19.89 -4.64
C MET A 140 -16.16 -20.43 -3.74
N SER A 141 -17.09 -21.21 -4.30
CA SER A 141 -18.10 -21.93 -3.50
C SER A 141 -17.46 -22.91 -2.52
N ARG A 142 -16.44 -23.66 -2.95
CA ARG A 142 -15.70 -24.59 -2.07
C ARG A 142 -14.94 -23.86 -0.97
N ILE A 143 -14.34 -22.70 -1.29
CA ILE A 143 -13.68 -21.86 -0.28
C ILE A 143 -14.69 -21.34 0.74
N ALA A 144 -15.85 -20.89 0.29
CA ALA A 144 -16.91 -20.38 1.16
C ALA A 144 -17.40 -21.43 2.18
N GLU A 145 -17.44 -22.72 1.79
CA GLU A 145 -17.83 -23.82 2.69
C GLU A 145 -16.83 -24.06 3.83
N LEU A 146 -15.55 -23.71 3.63
CA LEU A 146 -14.48 -23.89 4.62
C LEU A 146 -14.27 -22.66 5.50
N ALA A 147 -14.59 -21.49 4.95
CA ALA A 147 -14.19 -20.20 5.49
C ALA A 147 -14.96 -19.82 6.75
N ASP A 148 -14.24 -19.30 7.74
CA ASP A 148 -14.84 -18.61 8.89
C ASP A 148 -14.94 -17.10 8.57
N SER A 149 -15.85 -16.78 7.64
CA SER A 149 -16.06 -15.41 7.19
C SER A 149 -16.58 -14.50 8.29
N GLU A 150 -17.40 -15.00 9.22
CA GLU A 150 -17.94 -14.17 10.30
C GLU A 150 -16.83 -13.66 11.23
N ALA A 151 -15.96 -14.56 11.71
CA ALA A 151 -14.86 -14.17 12.59
C ALA A 151 -13.86 -13.25 11.87
N TRP A 152 -13.53 -13.54 10.60
CA TRP A 152 -12.63 -12.69 9.83
C TRP A 152 -13.22 -11.29 9.63
N GLN A 153 -14.50 -11.18 9.25
CA GLN A 153 -15.15 -9.88 9.04
C GLN A 153 -15.23 -9.05 10.32
N ALA A 154 -15.46 -9.69 11.47
CA ALA A 154 -15.43 -9.02 12.76
C ALA A 154 -14.05 -8.41 13.07
N ASP A 155 -12.97 -9.17 12.85
CA ASP A 155 -11.61 -8.66 13.04
C ASP A 155 -11.24 -7.58 12.00
N TYR A 156 -11.70 -7.74 10.75
CA TYR A 156 -11.43 -6.78 9.67
C TYR A 156 -12.11 -5.44 9.93
N ALA A 157 -13.38 -5.48 10.35
CA ALA A 157 -14.11 -4.29 10.77
C ALA A 157 -13.44 -3.61 11.98
N ALA A 158 -12.97 -4.40 12.95
CA ALA A 158 -12.25 -3.86 14.11
C ALA A 158 -10.92 -3.22 13.74
N GLN A 159 -10.16 -3.79 12.79
CA GLN A 159 -8.92 -3.20 12.27
C GLN A 159 -9.20 -1.88 11.55
N ARG A 160 -10.23 -1.84 10.70
CA ARG A 160 -10.57 -0.67 9.88
C ARG A 160 -11.19 0.48 10.66
N THR A 161 -11.83 0.20 11.77
CA THR A 161 -12.49 1.24 12.57
C THR A 161 -11.45 2.11 13.27
N PRO A 162 -11.31 3.39 12.91
CA PRO A 162 -10.37 4.28 13.57
C PRO A 162 -10.81 4.53 15.02
N ARG A 163 -9.84 4.64 15.93
CA ARG A 163 -10.11 5.00 17.33
C ARG A 163 -10.71 6.41 17.46
N GLU A 164 -10.21 7.32 16.63
CA GLU A 164 -10.65 8.70 16.53
C GLU A 164 -10.93 8.99 15.05
N PRO A 165 -12.20 8.89 14.61
CA PRO A 165 -12.59 9.22 13.25
C PRO A 165 -12.30 10.68 12.92
N LEU A 166 -11.73 10.94 11.76
CA LEU A 166 -11.46 12.31 11.29
C LEU A 166 -12.74 12.97 10.74
N ASP A 167 -12.95 14.23 11.10
CA ASP A 167 -13.91 15.12 10.46
C ASP A 167 -13.15 16.13 9.58
N CYS A 168 -12.71 15.68 8.41
CA CYS A 168 -11.84 16.45 7.52
C CYS A 168 -12.45 17.81 7.13
N ALA A 169 -13.78 17.88 7.01
CA ALA A 169 -14.49 19.10 6.61
C ALA A 169 -14.32 20.25 7.62
N SER A 170 -14.37 19.94 8.93
CA SER A 170 -14.25 20.93 10.01
C SER A 170 -12.80 21.22 10.43
N MET A 171 -11.85 20.41 9.99
CA MET A 171 -10.44 20.57 10.34
C MET A 171 -9.83 21.83 9.70
N PRO A 172 -9.02 22.60 10.46
CA PRO A 172 -8.14 23.61 9.86
C PRO A 172 -7.15 22.96 8.89
N THR A 173 -6.83 23.63 7.78
CA THR A 173 -5.94 23.09 6.73
C THR A 173 -4.61 22.56 7.28
N ALA A 174 -3.98 23.26 8.23
CA ALA A 174 -2.73 22.79 8.85
C ALA A 174 -2.90 21.51 9.70
N ALA A 175 -4.08 21.31 10.31
CA ALA A 175 -4.39 20.07 11.02
C ALA A 175 -4.66 18.93 10.04
N LEU A 176 -5.39 19.22 8.96
CA LEU A 176 -5.63 18.26 7.88
C LEU A 176 -4.33 17.82 7.21
N ALA A 177 -3.38 18.74 6.97
CA ALA A 177 -2.06 18.42 6.43
C ALA A 177 -1.28 17.44 7.34
N ARG A 178 -1.34 17.61 8.66
CA ARG A 178 -0.71 16.67 9.61
C ARG A 178 -1.38 15.31 9.58
N ALA A 179 -2.71 15.27 9.57
CA ALA A 179 -3.46 14.03 9.47
C ALA A 179 -3.18 13.30 8.15
N TRP A 180 -3.06 14.04 7.05
CA TRP A 180 -2.64 13.52 5.74
C TRP A 180 -1.29 12.83 5.85
N VAL A 181 -0.26 13.53 6.35
CA VAL A 181 1.08 12.96 6.50
C VAL A 181 1.07 11.73 7.39
N GLU A 182 0.34 11.75 8.49
CA GLU A 182 0.21 10.61 9.39
C GLU A 182 -0.44 9.40 8.70
N GLN A 183 -1.61 9.57 8.08
CA GLN A 183 -2.34 8.46 7.46
C GLN A 183 -1.59 7.90 6.25
N TYR A 184 -1.04 8.75 5.39
CA TYR A 184 -0.27 8.31 4.22
C TYR A 184 1.12 7.73 4.58
N SER A 185 1.65 8.00 5.79
CA SER A 185 2.89 7.38 6.28
C SER A 185 2.70 5.93 6.73
N LYS A 186 1.51 5.55 7.19
CA LYS A 186 1.23 4.22 7.74
C LYS A 186 1.52 3.12 6.73
N SER A 187 1.97 1.97 7.23
CA SER A 187 2.05 0.74 6.44
C SER A 187 0.66 0.34 5.95
N ASP A 188 0.56 -0.47 4.89
CA ASP A 188 -0.75 -0.95 4.40
C ASP A 188 -1.49 -1.76 5.48
N ARG A 189 -0.74 -2.42 6.37
CA ARG A 189 -1.26 -3.10 7.56
C ARG A 189 -1.94 -2.18 8.57
N ASP A 190 -1.37 -1.00 8.79
CA ASP A 190 -1.76 -0.07 9.86
C ASP A 190 -2.80 0.96 9.43
N GLN A 191 -3.20 0.95 8.16
CA GLN A 191 -4.22 1.82 7.63
C GLN A 191 -5.61 1.44 8.13
N ASP A 192 -6.40 2.46 8.42
CA ASP A 192 -7.78 2.38 8.87
C ASP A 192 -8.65 3.31 8.00
N ASP A 193 -9.94 3.41 8.33
CA ASP A 193 -10.89 4.21 7.54
C ASP A 193 -10.61 5.72 7.56
N ASN A 194 -9.69 6.23 8.39
CA ASN A 194 -9.27 7.63 8.30
C ASN A 194 -8.51 7.93 7.01
N LEU A 195 -7.79 6.96 6.43
CA LEU A 195 -7.17 7.15 5.12
C LEU A 195 -8.26 7.38 4.05
N PHE A 196 -9.32 6.57 4.08
CA PHE A 196 -10.44 6.70 3.15
C PHE A 196 -11.22 8.00 3.35
N ALA A 197 -11.43 8.42 4.60
CA ALA A 197 -12.04 9.72 4.90
C ALA A 197 -11.25 10.89 4.30
N ILE A 198 -9.91 10.85 4.36
CA ILE A 198 -9.06 11.85 3.71
C ILE A 198 -9.20 11.76 2.19
N MET A 199 -9.09 10.57 1.59
CA MET A 199 -9.19 10.40 0.12
C MET A 199 -10.55 10.86 -0.43
N ASP A 200 -11.63 10.58 0.28
CA ASP A 200 -12.97 11.04 -0.07
C ASP A 200 -13.05 12.57 0.00
N PHE A 201 -12.51 13.17 1.06
CA PHE A 201 -12.48 14.62 1.19
C PHE A 201 -11.59 15.29 0.14
N GLU A 202 -10.45 14.70 -0.22
CA GLU A 202 -9.59 15.17 -1.32
C GLU A 202 -10.34 15.16 -2.66
N ARG A 203 -11.11 14.10 -2.92
CA ARG A 203 -11.99 14.01 -4.10
C ARG A 203 -13.04 15.12 -4.11
N ASP A 204 -13.67 15.40 -2.97
CA ASP A 204 -14.67 16.47 -2.89
C ASP A 204 -14.00 17.84 -3.11
N LEU A 205 -12.81 18.08 -2.52
CA LEU A 205 -12.07 19.33 -2.70
C LEU A 205 -11.70 19.59 -4.17
N ARG A 206 -11.18 18.59 -4.91
CA ARG A 206 -10.81 18.83 -6.32
C ARG A 206 -12.00 19.23 -7.20
N GLU A 207 -13.21 18.80 -6.85
CA GLU A 207 -14.44 19.05 -7.61
C GLU A 207 -15.11 20.36 -7.18
N ASP A 208 -15.18 20.62 -5.88
CA ASP A 208 -15.95 21.74 -5.31
C ASP A 208 -15.09 22.97 -4.95
N ASP A 209 -13.85 22.77 -4.49
CA ASP A 209 -12.94 23.82 -4.01
C ASP A 209 -11.47 23.48 -4.29
N PRO A 210 -11.06 23.47 -5.58
CA PRO A 210 -9.70 23.11 -5.97
C PRO A 210 -8.66 24.10 -5.43
N ASP A 211 -9.09 25.32 -5.09
CA ASP A 211 -8.27 26.32 -4.44
C ASP A 211 -7.88 25.90 -3.02
N ARG A 212 -8.81 25.38 -2.22
CA ARG A 212 -8.51 24.82 -0.89
C ARG A 212 -7.65 23.57 -0.98
N MET A 213 -7.78 22.78 -2.04
CA MET A 213 -6.88 21.64 -2.27
C MET A 213 -5.44 22.09 -2.52
N ILE A 214 -5.23 23.16 -3.28
CA ILE A 214 -3.90 23.77 -3.45
C ILE A 214 -3.36 24.27 -2.10
N ASP A 215 -4.18 24.89 -1.26
CA ASP A 215 -3.76 25.28 0.10
C ASP A 215 -3.34 24.10 0.95
N LEU A 216 -4.07 22.97 0.87
CA LEU A 216 -3.69 21.74 1.57
C LEU A 216 -2.34 21.20 1.08
N ILE A 217 -2.12 21.14 -0.24
CA ILE A 217 -0.85 20.70 -0.83
C ILE A 217 0.31 21.57 -0.33
N LEU A 218 0.12 22.90 -0.31
CA LEU A 218 1.13 23.83 0.19
C LEU A 218 1.41 23.65 1.70
N GLU A 219 0.38 23.39 2.52
CA GLU A 219 0.54 23.10 3.95
C GLU A 219 1.25 21.77 4.20
N ILE A 220 0.94 20.71 3.44
CA ILE A 220 1.66 19.43 3.51
C ILE A 220 3.13 19.65 3.17
N LEU A 221 3.41 20.40 2.10
CA LEU A 221 4.77 20.64 1.64
C LEU A 221 5.62 21.43 2.67
N LYS A 222 4.99 22.22 3.54
CA LYS A 222 5.70 22.90 4.65
C LYS A 222 6.25 21.92 5.70
N ILE A 223 5.58 20.80 5.92
CA ILE A 223 5.89 19.86 7.01
C ILE A 223 6.51 18.53 6.54
N GLU A 224 6.38 18.19 5.26
CA GLU A 224 6.86 16.93 4.71
C GLU A 224 7.99 17.13 3.70
N ALA A 225 9.01 16.27 3.73
CA ALA A 225 10.16 16.27 2.81
C ALA A 225 10.56 14.87 2.32
N ASN A 226 9.90 13.80 2.79
CA ASN A 226 10.16 12.44 2.39
C ASN A 226 9.76 12.23 0.91
N PRO A 227 10.68 11.75 0.05
CA PRO A 227 10.43 11.66 -1.39
C PRO A 227 9.32 10.68 -1.75
N VAL A 228 9.09 9.62 -0.96
CA VAL A 228 8.01 8.65 -1.21
C VAL A 228 6.64 9.28 -0.94
N LEU A 229 6.51 10.10 0.11
CA LEU A 229 5.25 10.82 0.35
C LEU A 229 5.03 11.96 -0.64
N LEU A 230 6.11 12.66 -1.04
CA LEU A 230 6.02 13.71 -2.05
C LEU A 230 5.62 13.15 -3.43
N SER A 231 6.04 11.94 -3.79
CA SER A 231 5.58 11.32 -5.03
C SER A 231 4.09 10.98 -5.01
N LEU A 232 3.54 10.55 -3.86
CA LEU A 232 2.09 10.36 -3.69
C LEU A 232 1.33 11.68 -3.77
N LEU A 233 1.85 12.75 -3.16
CA LEU A 233 1.27 14.09 -3.23
C LEU A 233 1.26 14.62 -4.67
N ALA A 234 2.32 14.34 -5.45
CA ALA A 234 2.44 14.75 -6.85
C ALA A 234 1.48 13.97 -7.77
N ALA A 235 1.50 12.64 -7.71
CA ALA A 235 0.75 11.75 -8.62
C ALA A 235 -0.75 11.64 -8.30
N GLY A 236 -1.21 12.19 -7.17
CA GLY A 236 -2.63 12.22 -6.80
C GLY A 236 -3.11 13.66 -6.62
N PRO A 237 -3.09 14.21 -5.40
CA PRO A 237 -3.60 15.53 -5.07
C PRO A 237 -3.23 16.65 -6.06
N LEU A 238 -1.94 16.79 -6.40
CA LEU A 238 -1.49 17.87 -7.28
C LEU A 238 -1.88 17.63 -8.74
N GLU A 239 -1.77 16.38 -9.23
CA GLU A 239 -2.20 16.01 -10.58
C GLU A 239 -3.68 16.32 -10.81
N ASP A 240 -4.53 15.93 -9.87
CA ASP A 240 -5.98 16.03 -9.97
C ASP A 240 -6.49 17.48 -9.99
N VAL A 241 -5.77 18.42 -9.36
CA VAL A 241 -6.18 19.83 -9.33
C VAL A 241 -5.69 20.64 -10.52
N ILE A 242 -4.83 20.09 -11.38
CA ILE A 242 -4.28 20.81 -12.53
C ILE A 242 -5.35 20.92 -13.63
N SER A 243 -5.83 22.14 -13.86
CA SER A 243 -6.86 22.43 -14.85
C SER A 243 -6.68 23.84 -15.42
N ALA A 244 -7.45 24.18 -16.46
CA ALA A 244 -7.51 25.54 -16.97
C ALA A 244 -7.95 26.58 -15.91
N GLY A 245 -8.73 26.16 -14.90
CA GLY A 245 -9.21 27.05 -13.83
C GLY A 245 -8.16 27.33 -12.74
N THR A 246 -7.17 26.46 -12.58
CA THR A 246 -6.21 26.50 -11.46
C THR A 246 -4.78 26.81 -11.90
N ILE A 247 -4.46 26.66 -13.19
CA ILE A 247 -3.10 26.80 -13.71
C ILE A 247 -2.46 28.16 -13.41
N ASP A 248 -3.22 29.25 -13.45
CA ASP A 248 -2.71 30.60 -13.13
C ASP A 248 -2.25 30.69 -11.66
N ARG A 249 -2.97 30.04 -10.76
CA ARG A 249 -2.57 29.94 -9.35
C ARG A 249 -1.33 29.07 -9.21
N ILE A 250 -1.30 27.91 -9.85
CA ILE A 250 -0.16 26.99 -9.82
C ILE A 250 1.12 27.70 -10.29
N GLU A 251 1.07 28.44 -11.40
CA GLU A 251 2.21 29.24 -11.90
C GLU A 251 2.67 30.30 -10.90
N ARG A 252 1.72 30.98 -10.25
CA ARG A 252 2.04 31.99 -9.24
C ARG A 252 2.75 31.38 -8.03
N GLU A 253 2.25 30.26 -7.52
CA GLU A 253 2.87 29.56 -6.38
C GLU A 253 4.23 28.97 -6.74
N ALA A 254 4.36 28.34 -7.91
CA ALA A 254 5.62 27.76 -8.39
C ALA A 254 6.73 28.81 -8.60
N ARG A 255 6.35 30.06 -8.93
CA ARG A 255 7.31 31.16 -9.10
C ARG A 255 7.97 31.58 -7.79
N VAL A 256 7.26 31.45 -6.66
CA VAL A 256 7.74 31.92 -5.35
C VAL A 256 8.13 30.79 -4.40
N ASN A 257 7.73 29.56 -4.70
CA ASN A 257 8.00 28.38 -3.89
C ASN A 257 8.72 27.31 -4.73
N GLU A 258 10.04 27.24 -4.58
CA GLU A 258 10.90 26.27 -5.28
C GLU A 258 10.50 24.83 -4.99
N ARG A 259 10.15 24.50 -3.75
CA ARG A 259 9.72 23.14 -3.39
C ARG A 259 8.43 22.75 -4.11
N PHE A 260 7.51 23.70 -4.28
CA PHE A 260 6.25 23.45 -5.01
C PHE A 260 6.52 23.27 -6.50
N ARG A 261 7.47 24.04 -7.06
CA ARG A 261 7.93 23.84 -8.43
C ARG A 261 8.58 22.46 -8.63
N ASP A 262 9.40 22.00 -7.68
CA ASP A 262 10.02 20.68 -7.75
C ASP A 262 9.00 19.54 -7.64
N LEU A 263 7.93 19.74 -6.84
CA LEU A 263 6.81 18.81 -6.71
C LEU A 263 6.05 18.63 -8.04
N LEU A 264 5.89 19.70 -8.83
CA LEU A 264 5.29 19.62 -10.18
C LEU A 264 6.06 18.68 -11.12
N GLY A 265 7.35 18.47 -10.87
CA GLY A 265 8.19 17.54 -11.63
C GLY A 265 7.74 16.07 -11.55
N GLY A 266 6.99 15.70 -10.52
CA GLY A 266 6.46 14.34 -10.32
C GLY A 266 5.03 14.11 -10.82
N VAL A 267 4.41 15.10 -11.48
CA VAL A 267 3.02 15.03 -11.96
C VAL A 267 2.93 14.37 -13.33
N TRP A 268 1.93 13.52 -13.56
CA TRP A 268 1.73 12.80 -14.82
C TRP A 268 0.63 13.39 -15.70
N TYR A 269 0.84 14.57 -16.28
CA TYR A 269 -0.16 15.29 -17.08
C TYR A 269 -0.25 14.90 -18.57
N TYR A 270 0.02 13.64 -18.95
CA TYR A 270 0.06 13.23 -20.37
C TYR A 270 -1.30 13.36 -21.09
N ARG A 271 -2.42 13.31 -20.33
CA ARG A 271 -3.79 13.49 -20.85
C ARG A 271 -4.25 14.94 -20.87
N ALA A 272 -3.46 15.89 -20.35
CA ALA A 272 -3.83 17.29 -20.33
C ALA A 272 -3.93 17.88 -21.76
N PRO A 273 -4.72 18.94 -21.97
CA PRO A 273 -4.69 19.71 -23.21
C PRO A 273 -3.28 20.27 -23.50
N GLU A 274 -2.90 20.39 -24.76
CA GLU A 274 -1.55 20.84 -25.17
C GLU A 274 -1.15 22.21 -24.62
N GLU A 275 -2.12 23.11 -24.47
CA GLU A 275 -1.89 24.42 -23.84
C GLU A 275 -1.43 24.26 -22.39
N LEU A 276 -2.09 23.38 -21.63
CA LEU A 276 -1.77 23.13 -20.23
C LEU A 276 -0.41 22.46 -20.10
N LYS A 277 -0.11 21.49 -20.98
CA LYS A 277 1.21 20.84 -21.05
C LYS A 277 2.32 21.85 -21.28
N THR A 278 2.16 22.75 -22.27
CA THR A 278 3.16 23.76 -22.61
C THR A 278 3.47 24.67 -21.41
N ARG A 279 2.44 25.05 -20.66
CA ARG A 279 2.58 25.89 -19.46
C ARG A 279 3.30 25.16 -18.33
N LEU A 280 2.94 23.89 -18.08
CA LEU A 280 3.60 23.05 -17.07
C LEU A 280 5.06 22.77 -17.43
N ASP A 281 5.34 22.45 -18.70
CA ASP A 281 6.70 22.23 -19.18
C ASP A 281 7.59 23.47 -18.98
N ALA A 282 7.04 24.67 -19.21
CA ALA A 282 7.75 25.92 -18.98
C ALA A 282 8.05 26.18 -17.49
N LEU A 283 7.23 25.66 -16.57
CA LEU A 283 7.47 25.75 -15.12
C LEU A 283 8.50 24.71 -14.64
N ILE A 284 8.39 23.48 -15.12
CA ILE A 284 9.16 22.33 -14.64
C ILE A 284 10.58 22.33 -15.21
N GLY A 285 10.75 22.72 -16.47
CA GLY A 285 12.04 22.67 -17.14
C GLY A 285 12.65 21.26 -17.13
N GLU A 286 13.89 21.13 -16.64
CA GLU A 286 14.61 19.85 -16.55
C GLU A 286 14.32 19.05 -15.26
N SER A 287 13.51 19.58 -14.33
CA SER A 287 13.31 19.01 -12.99
C SER A 287 12.32 17.81 -12.92
N ARG A 288 12.27 16.94 -13.93
CA ARG A 288 11.42 15.73 -13.92
C ARG A 288 12.11 14.60 -13.15
N TRP A 289 11.37 13.89 -12.30
CA TRP A 289 11.85 12.70 -11.59
C TRP A 289 10.77 11.65 -11.39
#